data_AF-R5FBR5-F1
#
_entry.id   AF-R5FBR5-F1
#
_cell.length_a   1.000
_cell.length_b   1.000
_cell.length_c   1.000
_cell.angle_alpha   90.00
_cell.angle_beta   90.00
_cell.angle_gamma   90.00
#
_symmetry.space_group_name_H-M   'P 1'
#
loop_
_entity.id
_entity.type
_entity.pdbx_description
1 polymer ?
#
loop_
_entity_poly.entity_id
_entity_poly.type
_entity_poly.pdbx_seq_one_letter_code
_entity_poly.pdbx_strand_id
1 'polypeptide(L)'
;MLLEFANGYLLPAPEIIVKRMERSISGLPKMVFGNKATDGGFLILTPAERDTIIKDYPNAIHFIKKYQGADSFINGEIRYCLWITKQGLSDALKIKPIKERINSVREFRLKSKALSTQKYADMPYLFKQRAHQEGVALLVPRVSSERRNYIPIGFVDSNTIASDATQVVYGADLFVFAVLSNNMHTLWLKTIGGKLETRYRYSNLVYDSFPFPSINEKQKKQLIKLAQGILDIRDQHFDMTLGEMYNPETMPDDLKDAHHRLDLAVERCYRLEPFTSDEERLECLFNLYVKMTKK
;
A
#
# COMPACT_ATOMS: atom_id res chain seq x y z
N MET A 1 13.50 -37.27 -15.02
CA MET A 1 12.57 -36.52 -15.88
C MET A 1 13.01 -35.07 -15.83
N LEU A 2 13.78 -34.64 -16.82
CA LEU A 2 14.25 -33.25 -16.92
C LEU A 2 13.03 -32.39 -17.30
N LEU A 3 12.76 -31.34 -16.52
CA LEU A 3 11.73 -30.35 -16.83
C LEU A 3 12.15 -29.61 -18.10
N GLU A 4 11.58 -29.96 -19.26
CA GLU A 4 12.05 -29.43 -20.54
C GLU A 4 11.73 -27.95 -20.77
N PHE A 5 10.79 -27.35 -20.02
CA PHE A 5 10.47 -25.92 -20.16
C PHE A 5 10.07 -25.27 -18.82
N ALA A 6 10.79 -24.22 -18.44
CA ALA A 6 10.38 -23.28 -17.39
C ALA A 6 9.99 -21.96 -18.07
N ASN A 7 8.83 -21.39 -17.72
CA ASN A 7 8.37 -20.13 -18.31
C ASN A 7 9.14 -18.92 -17.76
N GLY A 8 8.75 -17.70 -18.18
CA GLY A 8 9.36 -16.45 -17.71
C GLY A 8 9.29 -16.19 -16.19
N TYR A 9 8.54 -17.01 -15.44
CA TYR A 9 8.47 -17.00 -13.98
C TYR A 9 9.17 -18.19 -13.32
N LEU A 10 9.95 -18.96 -14.09
CA LEU A 10 10.64 -20.19 -13.66
C LEU A 10 9.67 -21.30 -13.20
N LEU A 11 8.45 -21.31 -13.71
CA LEU A 11 7.45 -22.33 -13.40
C LEU A 11 7.34 -23.35 -14.55
N PRO A 12 7.05 -24.63 -14.25
CA PRO A 12 6.84 -25.67 -15.26
C PRO A 12 5.42 -25.55 -15.87
N ALA A 13 5.16 -24.43 -16.55
CA ALA A 13 3.86 -24.03 -17.07
C ALA A 13 3.99 -23.37 -18.46
N PRO A 14 2.89 -23.19 -19.22
CA PRO A 14 2.92 -22.47 -20.49
C PRO A 14 3.53 -21.07 -20.37
N GLU A 15 4.06 -20.56 -21.49
CA GLU A 15 4.64 -19.22 -21.57
C GLU A 15 3.53 -18.15 -21.44
N ILE A 16 3.26 -17.74 -20.21
CA ILE A 16 2.32 -16.68 -19.87
C ILE A 16 3.14 -15.50 -19.37
N ILE A 17 2.95 -14.33 -19.99
CA ILE A 17 3.53 -13.07 -19.53
C ILE A 17 2.39 -12.19 -19.03
N VAL A 18 2.40 -11.91 -17.72
CA VAL A 18 1.45 -10.97 -17.13
C VAL A 18 1.83 -9.56 -17.52
N LYS A 19 0.88 -8.86 -18.14
CA LYS A 19 1.08 -7.52 -18.66
C LYS A 19 0.51 -6.49 -17.70
N ARG A 20 1.02 -5.27 -17.80
CA ARG A 20 0.46 -4.14 -17.08
C ARG A 20 -0.97 -3.88 -17.57
N MET A 21 -1.90 -3.80 -16.64
CA MET A 21 -3.30 -3.47 -16.89
C MET A 21 -3.58 -2.00 -16.54
N GLU A 22 -4.53 -1.37 -17.22
CA GLU A 22 -4.94 0.01 -16.92
C GLU A 22 -5.90 0.11 -15.73
N ARG A 23 -6.64 -0.97 -15.49
CA ARG A 23 -7.61 -1.14 -14.41
C ARG A 23 -7.56 -2.60 -13.93
N SER A 24 -8.04 -2.84 -12.71
CA SER A 24 -8.18 -4.19 -12.17
C SER A 24 -9.04 -5.07 -13.07
N ILE A 25 -8.50 -6.22 -13.49
CA ILE A 25 -9.26 -7.25 -14.22
C ILE A 25 -10.39 -7.84 -13.39
N SER A 26 -10.27 -7.74 -12.06
CA SER A 26 -11.24 -8.26 -11.09
C SER A 26 -12.28 -7.23 -10.65
N GLY A 27 -12.32 -6.06 -11.28
CA GLY A 27 -13.28 -5.00 -10.95
C GLY A 27 -13.04 -4.31 -9.61
N LEU A 28 -11.83 -4.43 -9.03
CA LEU A 28 -11.48 -3.74 -7.80
C LEU A 28 -11.34 -2.22 -8.02
N PRO A 29 -11.53 -1.39 -6.97
CA PRO A 29 -11.35 0.06 -7.07
C PRO A 29 -9.95 0.46 -7.53
N LYS A 30 -9.80 1.67 -8.08
CA LYS A 30 -8.52 2.11 -8.62
C LYS A 30 -7.46 2.24 -7.54
N MET A 31 -6.35 1.52 -7.70
CA MET A 31 -5.13 1.73 -6.92
C MET A 31 -4.26 2.82 -7.54
N VAL A 32 -3.74 3.72 -6.71
CA VAL A 32 -2.84 4.79 -7.11
C VAL A 32 -1.59 4.81 -6.26
N PHE A 33 -0.55 5.43 -6.81
CA PHE A 33 0.67 5.69 -6.08
C PHE A 33 0.47 6.79 -5.04
N GLY A 34 1.12 6.65 -3.88
CA GLY A 34 1.07 7.66 -2.83
C GLY A 34 1.67 9.02 -3.23
N ASN A 35 1.68 9.93 -2.25
CA ASN A 35 2.04 11.33 -2.46
C ASN A 35 3.57 11.51 -2.40
N LYS A 36 4.16 12.14 -3.42
CA LYS A 36 5.60 12.34 -3.52
C LYS A 36 5.97 13.80 -3.26
N ALA A 37 6.71 14.07 -2.20
CA ALA A 37 7.10 15.43 -1.80
C ALA A 37 8.11 16.05 -2.78
N THR A 38 9.25 15.37 -3.03
CA THR A 38 10.40 15.92 -3.80
C THR A 38 10.82 17.29 -3.25
N ASP A 39 11.21 17.29 -1.98
CA ASP A 39 11.26 18.48 -1.14
C ASP A 39 12.55 18.59 -0.32
N GLY A 40 13.49 17.66 -0.47
CA GLY A 40 14.72 17.61 0.33
C GLY A 40 14.48 17.27 1.81
N GLY A 41 13.27 16.80 2.17
CA GLY A 41 12.86 16.52 3.55
C GLY A 41 12.30 17.73 4.31
N PHE A 42 12.23 18.92 3.69
CA PHE A 42 11.82 20.13 4.41
C PHE A 42 10.32 20.21 4.73
N LEU A 43 9.45 19.52 3.98
CA LEU A 43 8.01 19.43 4.25
C LEU A 43 7.66 18.26 5.18
N ILE A 44 8.62 17.41 5.53
CA ILE A 44 8.42 16.30 6.46
C ILE A 44 8.89 16.76 7.85
N LEU A 45 8.11 16.40 8.86
CA LEU A 45 8.36 16.80 10.24
C LEU A 45 8.46 15.55 11.12
N THR A 46 9.43 15.55 12.00
CA THR A 46 9.46 14.70 13.19
C THR A 46 8.37 15.13 14.20
N PRO A 47 8.00 14.27 15.16
CA PRO A 47 7.10 14.67 16.24
C PRO A 47 7.58 15.90 17.01
N ALA A 48 8.88 15.98 17.33
CA ALA A 48 9.46 17.11 18.07
C ALA A 48 9.38 18.43 17.29
N GLU A 49 9.64 18.40 15.98
CA GLU A 49 9.49 19.59 15.12
C GLU A 49 8.02 20.03 15.03
N ARG A 50 7.09 19.08 14.91
CA ARG A 50 5.65 19.32 14.93
C ARG A 50 5.23 20.04 16.21
N ASP A 51 5.61 19.48 17.35
CA ASP A 51 5.22 19.97 18.67
C ASP A 51 5.79 21.37 18.92
N THR A 52 7.04 21.61 18.51
CA THR A 52 7.67 22.93 18.59
C THR A 52 6.90 23.96 17.76
N ILE A 53 6.56 23.65 16.51
CA ILE A 53 5.81 24.57 15.64
C ILE A 53 4.43 24.88 16.23
N ILE A 54 3.70 23.88 16.71
CA ILE A 54 2.35 24.06 17.26
C ILE A 54 2.37 24.84 18.58
N LYS A 55 3.39 24.63 19.42
CA LYS A 55 3.55 25.36 20.68
C LYS A 55 3.63 26.86 20.45
N ASP A 56 4.44 27.28 19.48
CA ASP A 56 4.66 28.71 19.19
C ASP A 56 3.59 29.29 18.24
N TYR A 57 3.00 28.44 17.39
CA TYR A 57 1.98 28.81 16.41
C TYR A 57 0.83 27.79 16.43
N PRO A 58 -0.14 27.90 17.36
CA PRO A 58 -1.23 26.91 17.49
C PRO A 58 -2.03 26.68 16.19
N ASN A 59 -2.25 27.73 15.41
CA ASN A 59 -2.96 27.65 14.12
C ASN A 59 -2.21 26.85 13.04
N ALA A 60 -0.93 26.50 13.26
CA ALA A 60 -0.17 25.65 12.35
C ALA A 60 -0.74 24.24 12.23
N ILE A 61 -1.54 23.79 13.21
CA ILE A 61 -2.19 22.47 13.19
C ILE A 61 -3.00 22.22 11.92
N HIS A 62 -3.61 23.26 11.34
CA HIS A 62 -4.40 23.15 10.11
C HIS A 62 -3.58 22.82 8.86
N PHE A 63 -2.26 23.01 8.91
CA PHE A 63 -1.34 22.71 7.81
C PHE A 63 -0.57 21.42 8.04
N ILE A 64 -0.79 20.71 9.15
CA ILE A 64 -0.02 19.54 9.53
C ILE A 64 -0.93 18.31 9.47
N LYS A 65 -0.50 17.30 8.73
CA LYS A 65 -1.16 15.98 8.69
C LYS A 65 -0.16 14.87 9.05
N LYS A 66 -0.66 13.70 9.49
CA LYS A 66 0.18 12.51 9.64
C LYS A 66 0.74 12.13 8.27
N TYR A 67 1.96 11.62 8.24
CA TYR A 67 2.63 11.20 7.02
C TYR A 67 3.13 9.77 7.17
N GLN A 68 2.60 8.85 6.38
CA GLN A 68 2.90 7.43 6.49
C GLN A 68 3.49 6.90 5.19
N GLY A 69 4.75 6.47 5.23
CA GLY A 69 5.37 5.60 4.23
C GLY A 69 5.33 4.13 4.64
N ALA A 70 5.91 3.27 3.80
CA ALA A 70 5.96 1.82 4.06
C ALA A 70 6.59 1.50 5.41
N ASP A 71 7.77 2.05 5.70
CA ASP A 71 8.52 1.75 6.91
C ASP A 71 7.82 2.25 8.18
N SER A 72 7.41 3.53 8.18
CA SER A 72 6.67 4.12 9.29
C SER A 72 5.32 3.44 9.54
N PHE A 73 4.65 2.97 8.48
CA PHE A 73 3.39 2.24 8.60
C PHE A 73 3.59 0.84 9.18
N ILE A 74 4.64 0.13 8.75
CA ILE A 74 4.92 -1.21 9.24
C ILE A 74 5.44 -1.17 10.69
N ASN A 75 6.38 -0.28 11.00
CA ASN A 75 7.08 -0.25 12.28
C ASN A 75 6.46 0.73 13.29
N GLY A 76 5.31 1.34 12.99
CA GLY A 76 4.61 2.25 13.90
C GLY A 76 5.30 3.60 14.12
N GLU A 77 6.29 3.98 13.31
CA GLU A 77 6.92 5.30 13.44
C GLU A 77 5.94 6.40 13.05
N ILE A 78 5.89 7.46 13.86
CA ILE A 78 5.02 8.61 13.58
C ILE A 78 5.83 9.71 12.91
N ARG A 79 5.41 10.09 11.69
CA ARG A 79 5.91 11.28 10.99
C ARG A 79 4.74 12.18 10.62
N TYR A 80 5.04 13.45 10.39
CA TYR A 80 4.07 14.43 9.95
C TYR A 80 4.55 15.11 8.68
N CYS A 81 3.65 15.78 7.97
CA CYS A 81 4.03 16.64 6.85
C CYS A 81 3.23 17.93 6.84
N LEU A 82 3.81 18.94 6.18
CA LEU A 82 3.12 20.17 5.82
C LEU A 82 2.25 19.90 4.58
N TRP A 83 0.93 19.91 4.75
CA TRP A 83 -0.06 19.68 3.71
C TRP A 83 -0.85 20.96 3.42
N ILE A 84 -0.27 21.82 2.58
CA ILE A 84 -0.79 23.18 2.33
C ILE A 84 -1.58 23.22 1.02
N THR A 85 -2.73 23.88 1.03
CA THR A 85 -3.53 24.19 -0.17
C THR A 85 -3.18 25.58 -0.68
N LYS A 86 -3.53 25.88 -1.94
CA LYS A 86 -3.32 27.22 -2.51
C LYS A 86 -4.04 28.29 -1.69
N GLN A 87 -5.23 27.97 -1.19
CA GLN A 87 -6.05 28.85 -0.36
C GLN A 87 -5.40 29.11 1.01
N GLY A 88 -4.84 28.07 1.64
CA GLY A 88 -4.18 28.19 2.94
C GLY A 88 -2.77 28.78 2.91
N LEU A 89 -2.19 29.01 1.72
CA LEU A 89 -0.80 29.43 1.58
C LEU A 89 -0.50 30.78 2.25
N SER A 90 -1.40 31.77 2.10
CA SER A 90 -1.19 33.10 2.67
C SER A 90 -1.04 33.04 4.19
N ASP A 91 -1.88 32.24 4.86
CA ASP A 91 -1.84 32.05 6.31
C ASP A 91 -0.64 31.20 6.73
N ALA A 92 -0.32 30.14 5.98
CA ALA A 92 0.85 29.32 6.23
C ALA A 92 2.15 30.14 6.19
N LEU A 93 2.26 31.12 5.29
CA LEU A 93 3.43 31.99 5.18
C LEU A 93 3.58 33.00 6.34
N LYS A 94 2.54 33.20 7.15
CA LYS A 94 2.64 34.00 8.40
C LYS A 94 3.34 33.23 9.52
N ILE A 95 3.42 31.89 9.40
CA ILE A 95 4.11 31.03 10.36
C ILE A 95 5.57 30.89 9.94
N LYS A 96 6.48 31.57 10.67
CA LYS A 96 7.89 31.68 10.30
C LYS A 96 8.58 30.33 10.01
N PRO A 97 8.46 29.29 10.87
CA PRO A 97 9.07 27.99 10.58
C PRO A 97 8.55 27.31 9.30
N ILE A 98 7.26 27.50 8.98
CA ILE A 98 6.65 26.95 7.75
C ILE A 98 7.18 27.70 6.53
N LYS A 99 7.21 29.03 6.59
CA LYS A 99 7.75 29.88 5.52
C LYS A 99 9.21 29.52 5.19
N GLU A 100 10.04 29.34 6.22
CA GLU A 100 11.44 28.96 6.05
C GLU A 100 11.58 27.61 5.35
N ARG A 101 10.83 26.59 5.78
CA ARG A 101 10.79 25.28 5.12
C ARG A 101 10.38 25.38 3.66
N ILE A 102 9.33 26.15 3.36
CA ILE A 102 8.88 26.39 1.98
C ILE A 102 10.01 27.02 1.14
N ASN A 103 10.75 27.98 1.68
CA ASN A 103 11.90 28.57 0.97
C ASN A 103 13.00 27.53 0.73
N SER A 104 13.32 26.68 1.71
CA SER A 104 14.30 25.60 1.54
C SER A 104 13.89 24.60 0.46
N VAL A 105 12.59 24.27 0.35
CA VAL A 105 12.07 23.44 -0.76
C VAL A 105 12.31 24.10 -2.11
N ARG A 106 12.04 25.41 -2.21
CA ARG A 106 12.26 26.16 -3.45
C ARG A 106 13.72 26.07 -3.90
N GLU A 107 14.64 26.37 -3.00
CA GLU A 107 16.08 26.31 -3.27
C GLU A 107 16.54 24.90 -3.66
N PHE A 108 16.08 23.88 -2.94
CA PHE A 108 16.36 22.48 -3.25
C PHE A 108 15.88 22.11 -4.67
N ARG A 109 14.67 22.50 -5.04
CA ARG A 109 14.08 22.17 -6.35
C ARG A 109 14.79 22.89 -7.50
N LEU A 110 15.18 24.15 -7.32
CA LEU A 110 15.96 24.92 -8.31
C LEU A 110 17.32 24.29 -8.60
N LYS A 111 17.95 23.65 -7.60
CA LYS A 111 19.22 22.94 -7.75
C LYS A 111 19.10 21.57 -8.45
N SER A 112 17.88 21.07 -8.72
CA SER A 112 17.67 19.77 -9.34
C SER A 112 18.13 19.75 -10.80
N LYS A 113 18.69 18.62 -11.28
CA LYS A 113 18.98 18.42 -12.72
C LYS A 113 17.72 18.20 -13.55
N ALA A 114 16.62 17.78 -12.94
CA ALA A 114 15.38 17.48 -13.66
C ALA A 114 14.53 18.75 -13.83
N LEU A 115 14.31 19.17 -15.08
CA LEU A 115 13.47 20.33 -15.41
C LEU A 115 12.07 20.25 -14.78
N SER A 116 11.48 19.05 -14.71
CA SER A 116 10.16 18.84 -14.07
C SER A 116 10.17 19.11 -12.57
N THR A 117 11.30 18.97 -11.90
CA THR A 117 11.46 19.32 -10.47
C THR A 117 11.73 20.81 -10.31
N GLN A 118 12.57 21.41 -11.16
CA GLN A 118 12.82 22.85 -11.16
C GLN A 118 11.53 23.66 -11.36
N LYS A 119 10.66 23.26 -12.30
CA LYS A 119 9.34 23.90 -12.51
C LYS A 119 8.44 23.88 -11.26
N TYR A 120 8.62 22.90 -10.38
CA TYR A 120 7.86 22.81 -9.13
C TYR A 120 8.43 23.70 -8.01
N ALA A 121 9.52 24.43 -8.26
CA ALA A 121 10.04 25.44 -7.35
C ALA A 121 9.12 26.68 -7.24
N ASP A 122 8.25 26.92 -8.24
CA ASP A 122 7.24 27.98 -8.19
C ASP A 122 6.06 27.63 -7.27
N MET A 123 5.92 26.36 -6.92
CA MET A 123 4.93 25.86 -5.96
C MET A 123 5.60 25.04 -4.85
N PRO A 124 6.50 25.66 -4.06
CA PRO A 124 7.35 24.95 -3.11
C PRO A 124 6.59 24.38 -1.90
N TYR A 125 5.38 24.90 -1.65
CA TYR A 125 4.47 24.41 -0.61
C TYR A 125 3.71 23.12 -1.00
N LEU A 126 3.76 22.72 -2.29
CA LEU A 126 3.08 21.54 -2.79
C LEU A 126 4.02 20.34 -2.88
N PHE A 127 3.48 19.15 -2.59
CA PHE A 127 4.08 17.90 -3.02
C PHE A 127 4.02 17.81 -4.55
N LYS A 128 5.07 17.28 -5.19
CA LYS A 128 5.14 17.13 -6.65
C LYS A 128 4.07 16.20 -7.21
N GLN A 129 3.69 15.19 -6.43
CA GLN A 129 2.58 14.29 -6.74
C GLN A 129 1.59 14.29 -5.56
N ARG A 130 0.34 14.67 -5.83
CA ARG A 130 -0.76 14.65 -4.87
C ARG A 130 -1.86 13.73 -5.40
N ALA A 131 -2.04 12.60 -4.74
CA ALA A 131 -3.09 11.62 -5.02
C ALA A 131 -4.10 11.52 -3.87
N HIS A 132 -3.88 12.23 -2.75
CA HIS A 132 -4.75 12.23 -1.58
C HIS A 132 -6.20 12.56 -1.93
N GLN A 133 -7.12 11.75 -1.38
CA GLN A 133 -8.55 11.96 -1.39
C GLN A 133 -9.04 11.89 0.05
N GLU A 134 -10.09 12.65 0.34
CA GLU A 134 -10.78 12.59 1.62
C GLU A 134 -11.48 11.22 1.79
N GLY A 135 -11.64 10.78 3.03
CA GLY A 135 -12.25 9.51 3.42
C GLY A 135 -11.24 8.45 3.85
N VAL A 136 -11.72 7.21 3.88
CA VAL A 136 -10.90 6.04 4.22
C VAL A 136 -10.03 5.64 3.05
N ALA A 137 -8.79 5.25 3.33
CA ALA A 137 -7.87 4.71 2.34
C ALA A 137 -7.20 3.44 2.86
N LEU A 138 -6.98 2.47 1.97
CA LEU A 138 -6.19 1.27 2.25
C LEU A 138 -4.75 1.48 1.76
N LEU A 139 -3.78 1.37 2.66
CA LEU A 139 -2.35 1.48 2.37
C LEU A 139 -1.75 0.11 2.14
N VAL A 140 -0.97 0.01 1.06
CA VAL A 140 -0.18 -1.17 0.70
C VAL A 140 1.29 -0.77 0.60
N PRO A 141 2.17 -1.23 1.50
CA PRO A 141 3.60 -0.95 1.43
C PRO A 141 4.20 -1.40 0.09
N ARG A 142 4.99 -0.54 -0.55
CA ARG A 142 5.64 -0.92 -1.82
C ARG A 142 6.83 -1.83 -1.64
N VAL A 143 7.56 -1.70 -0.53
CA VAL A 143 8.70 -2.56 -0.23
C VAL A 143 8.47 -3.17 1.14
N SER A 144 8.53 -4.49 1.21
CA SER A 144 8.40 -5.25 2.45
C SER A 144 9.27 -6.49 2.41
N SER A 145 9.65 -7.01 3.57
CA SER A 145 10.39 -8.26 3.67
C SER A 145 9.64 -9.41 2.99
N GLU A 146 10.40 -10.21 2.26
CA GLU A 146 10.03 -11.45 1.61
C GLU A 146 9.77 -12.60 2.58
N ARG A 147 10.11 -12.44 3.87
CA ARG A 147 9.83 -13.45 4.90
C ARG A 147 8.37 -13.46 5.32
N ARG A 148 7.64 -12.36 5.11
CA ARG A 148 6.26 -12.23 5.59
C ARG A 148 5.32 -13.08 4.74
N ASN A 149 4.47 -13.86 5.41
CA ASN A 149 3.46 -14.70 4.74
C ASN A 149 2.31 -13.88 4.13
N TYR A 150 2.06 -12.69 4.69
CA TYR A 150 1.06 -11.75 4.20
C TYR A 150 1.65 -10.36 4.10
N ILE A 151 1.14 -9.56 3.17
CA ILE A 151 1.53 -8.16 3.02
C ILE A 151 0.89 -7.37 4.19
N PRO A 152 1.67 -6.64 5.01
CA PRO A 152 1.11 -5.84 6.10
C PRO A 152 0.43 -4.59 5.50
N ILE A 153 -0.86 -4.71 5.20
CA ILE A 153 -1.71 -3.62 4.70
C ILE A 153 -2.69 -3.16 5.78
N GLY A 154 -3.25 -1.97 5.65
CA GLY A 154 -4.26 -1.50 6.60
C GLY A 154 -4.86 -0.14 6.26
N PHE A 155 -5.92 0.21 6.97
CA PHE A 155 -6.71 1.40 6.72
C PHE A 155 -6.13 2.64 7.42
N VAL A 156 -6.28 3.79 6.77
CA VAL A 156 -6.02 5.12 7.35
C VAL A 156 -7.16 6.07 7.01
N ASP A 157 -7.24 7.17 7.75
CA ASP A 157 -8.23 8.24 7.56
C ASP A 157 -7.68 9.41 6.71
N SER A 158 -8.56 10.39 6.45
CA SER A 158 -8.23 11.66 5.80
C SER A 158 -7.07 12.42 6.43
N ASN A 159 -6.78 12.20 7.71
CA ASN A 159 -5.71 12.91 8.41
C ASN A 159 -4.33 12.35 8.11
N THR A 160 -4.26 11.27 7.32
CA THR A 160 -3.03 10.59 6.96
C THR A 160 -2.71 10.77 5.47
N ILE A 161 -1.57 11.39 5.19
CA ILE A 161 -0.99 11.49 3.86
C ILE A 161 -0.08 10.28 3.64
N ALA A 162 -0.49 9.38 2.75
CA ALA A 162 0.31 8.23 2.36
C ALA A 162 1.47 8.68 1.44
N SER A 163 2.70 8.24 1.72
CA SER A 163 3.89 8.59 0.93
C SER A 163 4.00 7.76 -0.35
N ASP A 164 4.88 8.19 -1.26
CA ASP A 164 5.22 7.44 -2.46
C ASP A 164 5.92 6.08 -2.22
N ALA A 165 6.26 5.77 -0.97
CA ALA A 165 6.66 4.43 -0.57
C ALA A 165 5.48 3.45 -0.43
N THR A 166 4.24 3.90 -0.67
CA THR A 166 3.01 3.10 -0.60
C THR A 166 2.23 3.14 -1.92
N GLN A 167 1.44 2.10 -2.16
CA GLN A 167 0.27 2.16 -3.04
C GLN A 167 -0.98 2.36 -2.18
N VAL A 168 -2.00 3.01 -2.74
CA VAL A 168 -3.17 3.46 -2.00
C VAL A 168 -4.43 3.17 -2.79
N VAL A 169 -5.45 2.65 -2.12
CA VAL A 169 -6.81 2.53 -2.65
C VAL A 169 -7.72 3.43 -1.81
N TYR A 170 -8.12 4.58 -2.36
CA TYR A 170 -9.07 5.49 -1.71
C TYR A 170 -10.49 4.95 -1.84
N GLY A 171 -11.29 5.08 -0.78
CA GLY A 171 -12.64 4.53 -0.73
C GLY A 171 -12.68 3.00 -0.71
N ALA A 172 -11.58 2.36 -0.28
CA ALA A 172 -11.53 0.90 -0.15
C ALA A 172 -12.48 0.41 0.94
N ASP A 173 -13.15 -0.71 0.69
CA ASP A 173 -13.96 -1.41 1.67
C ASP A 173 -13.21 -2.63 2.24
N LEU A 174 -13.82 -3.30 3.22
CA LEU A 174 -13.29 -4.52 3.83
C LEU A 174 -13.16 -5.68 2.83
N PHE A 175 -13.92 -5.67 1.74
CA PHE A 175 -13.78 -6.68 0.70
C PHE A 175 -12.45 -6.50 -0.04
N VAL A 176 -12.06 -5.27 -0.39
CA VAL A 176 -10.72 -5.00 -0.95
C VAL A 176 -9.63 -5.45 0.01
N PHE A 177 -9.77 -5.17 1.31
CA PHE A 177 -8.81 -5.67 2.31
C PHE A 177 -8.72 -7.20 2.32
N ALA A 178 -9.85 -7.91 2.29
CA ALA A 178 -9.90 -9.37 2.26
C ALA A 178 -9.17 -9.95 1.03
N VAL A 179 -9.40 -9.34 -0.13
CA VAL A 179 -8.79 -9.76 -1.41
C VAL A 179 -7.27 -9.58 -1.42
N LEU A 180 -6.74 -8.59 -0.69
CA LEU A 180 -5.30 -8.31 -0.65
C LEU A 180 -4.57 -8.95 0.54
N SER A 181 -5.29 -9.39 1.58
CA SER A 181 -4.72 -9.89 2.85
C SER A 181 -4.68 -11.41 2.97
N ASN A 182 -4.62 -12.13 1.85
CA ASN A 182 -4.62 -13.59 1.80
C ASN A 182 -3.39 -14.15 1.06
N ASN A 183 -3.18 -15.46 1.18
CA ASN A 183 -2.05 -16.17 0.59
C ASN A 183 -2.10 -16.17 -0.94
N MET A 184 -3.28 -16.28 -1.58
CA MET A 184 -3.39 -16.25 -3.05
C MET A 184 -2.82 -14.95 -3.63
N HIS A 185 -3.16 -13.81 -3.02
CA HIS A 185 -2.64 -12.51 -3.45
C HIS A 185 -1.16 -12.32 -3.13
N THR A 186 -0.70 -12.81 -1.98
CA THR A 186 0.73 -12.76 -1.62
C THR A 186 1.57 -13.65 -2.55
N LEU A 187 1.04 -14.81 -2.94
CA LEU A 187 1.66 -15.71 -3.90
C LEU A 187 1.71 -15.09 -5.31
N TRP A 188 0.66 -14.37 -5.71
CA TRP A 188 0.68 -13.59 -6.94
C TRP A 188 1.78 -12.51 -6.93
N LEU A 189 1.89 -11.75 -5.84
CA LEU A 189 3.00 -10.81 -5.64
C LEU A 189 4.37 -11.49 -5.72
N LYS A 190 4.56 -12.62 -5.04
CA LYS A 190 5.82 -13.38 -5.00
C LYS A 190 6.30 -13.77 -6.40
N THR A 191 5.35 -14.14 -7.27
CA THR A 191 5.63 -14.69 -8.60
C THR A 191 5.83 -13.60 -9.66
N ILE A 192 4.96 -12.58 -9.70
CA ILE A 192 4.97 -11.60 -10.80
C ILE A 192 5.44 -10.20 -10.38
N GLY A 193 5.54 -9.96 -9.06
CA GLY A 193 5.98 -8.69 -8.52
C GLY A 193 7.45 -8.43 -8.80
N GLY A 194 7.81 -7.14 -8.84
CA GLY A 194 9.22 -6.78 -8.84
C GLY A 194 9.89 -7.13 -7.51
N LYS A 195 11.22 -7.09 -7.48
CA LYS A 195 12.00 -7.22 -6.25
C LYS A 195 12.98 -6.06 -6.07
N LEU A 196 13.32 -5.74 -4.83
CA LEU A 196 14.47 -4.92 -4.48
C LEU A 196 15.46 -5.84 -3.75
N GLU A 197 16.49 -6.27 -4.48
CA GLU A 197 17.29 -7.44 -4.11
C GLU A 197 16.35 -8.65 -3.98
N THR A 198 16.08 -9.12 -2.76
CA THR A 198 15.14 -10.22 -2.48
C THR A 198 13.77 -9.74 -2.02
N ARG A 199 13.66 -8.50 -1.52
CA ARG A 199 12.45 -7.94 -0.92
C ARG A 199 11.36 -7.74 -1.96
N TYR A 200 10.11 -7.95 -1.57
CA TYR A 200 8.97 -7.73 -2.45
C TYR A 200 8.86 -6.26 -2.85
N ARG A 201 8.51 -6.02 -4.11
CA ARG A 201 8.20 -4.70 -4.64
C ARG A 201 6.80 -4.65 -5.23
N TYR A 202 5.84 -4.22 -4.41
CA TYR A 202 4.44 -4.10 -4.79
C TYR A 202 4.21 -2.96 -5.79
N SER A 203 3.33 -3.20 -6.76
CA SER A 203 2.94 -2.20 -7.77
C SER A 203 1.55 -2.48 -8.33
N ASN A 204 1.02 -1.53 -9.09
CA ASN A 204 -0.18 -1.70 -9.91
C ASN A 204 -0.13 -2.94 -10.81
N LEU A 205 1.04 -3.41 -11.25
CA LEU A 205 1.13 -4.66 -12.02
C LEU A 205 0.50 -5.81 -11.23
N VAL A 206 0.83 -5.95 -9.95
CA VAL A 206 0.32 -7.02 -9.08
C VAL A 206 -1.17 -6.84 -8.85
N TYR A 207 -1.60 -5.64 -8.46
CA TYR A 207 -2.99 -5.36 -8.13
C TYR A 207 -3.93 -5.44 -9.33
N ASP A 208 -3.59 -4.77 -10.43
CA ASP A 208 -4.49 -4.63 -11.58
C ASP A 208 -4.57 -5.93 -12.40
N SER A 209 -3.56 -6.80 -12.31
CA SER A 209 -3.56 -8.12 -12.96
C SER A 209 -4.03 -9.26 -12.05
N PHE A 210 -4.30 -9.02 -10.77
CA PHE A 210 -4.66 -10.08 -9.84
C PHE A 210 -6.01 -10.70 -10.26
N PRO A 211 -6.04 -12.00 -10.62
CA PRO A 211 -7.25 -12.66 -11.05
C PRO A 211 -8.04 -13.15 -9.85
N PHE A 212 -9.21 -12.56 -9.61
CA PHE A 212 -10.14 -12.94 -8.55
C PHE A 212 -11.48 -13.33 -9.17
N PRO A 213 -12.06 -14.48 -8.80
CA PRO A 213 -13.28 -14.99 -9.42
C PRO A 213 -14.49 -14.11 -9.06
N SER A 214 -15.53 -14.18 -9.89
CA SER A 214 -16.83 -13.62 -9.52
C SER A 214 -17.43 -14.43 -8.37
N ILE A 215 -17.87 -13.76 -7.32
CA ILE A 215 -18.43 -14.38 -6.12
C ILE A 215 -19.85 -13.88 -5.86
N ASN A 216 -20.64 -14.68 -5.15
CA ASN A 216 -21.97 -14.26 -4.71
C ASN A 216 -21.93 -13.43 -3.42
N GLU A 217 -23.05 -12.79 -3.10
CA GLU A 217 -23.18 -11.94 -1.90
C GLU A 217 -22.90 -12.67 -0.58
N LYS A 218 -23.22 -13.97 -0.49
CA LYS A 218 -22.95 -14.77 0.72
C LYS A 218 -21.44 -14.95 0.92
N GLN A 219 -20.71 -15.27 -0.14
CA GLN A 219 -19.24 -15.35 -0.14
C GLN A 219 -18.63 -13.99 0.21
N LYS A 220 -19.09 -12.91 -0.44
CA LYS A 220 -18.59 -11.55 -0.17
C LYS A 220 -18.77 -11.15 1.29
N LYS A 221 -19.97 -11.38 1.87
CA LYS A 221 -20.25 -11.12 3.28
C LYS A 221 -19.36 -11.95 4.21
N GLN A 222 -19.11 -13.21 3.87
CA GLN A 222 -18.20 -14.06 4.65
C GLN A 222 -16.77 -13.51 4.64
N LEU A 223 -16.26 -13.09 3.49
CA LEU A 223 -14.91 -12.50 3.38
C LEU A 223 -14.79 -11.19 4.17
N ILE A 224 -15.81 -10.33 4.10
CA ILE A 224 -15.87 -9.09 4.88
C ILE A 224 -15.83 -9.38 6.38
N LYS A 225 -16.60 -10.38 6.85
CA LYS A 225 -16.61 -10.77 8.27
C LYS A 225 -15.24 -11.27 8.73
N LEU A 226 -14.56 -12.07 7.92
CA LEU A 226 -13.21 -12.57 8.24
C LEU A 226 -12.16 -11.46 8.23
N ALA A 227 -12.27 -10.54 7.26
CA ALA A 227 -11.43 -9.35 7.21
C ALA A 227 -11.60 -8.46 8.45
N GLN A 228 -12.83 -8.23 8.90
CA GLN A 228 -13.08 -7.50 10.14
C GLN A 228 -12.44 -8.22 11.33
N GLY A 229 -12.60 -9.54 11.44
CA GLY A 229 -11.98 -10.32 12.53
C GLY A 229 -10.45 -10.21 12.57
N ILE A 230 -9.77 -10.08 11.42
CA ILE A 230 -8.32 -9.81 11.38
C ILE A 230 -8.02 -8.43 11.98
N LEU A 231 -8.79 -7.40 11.62
CA LEU A 231 -8.61 -6.06 12.18
C LEU A 231 -8.88 -6.04 13.69
N ASP A 232 -9.96 -6.69 14.14
CA ASP A 232 -10.32 -6.77 15.56
C ASP A 232 -9.22 -7.43 16.39
N ILE A 233 -8.56 -8.47 15.85
CA ILE A 233 -7.43 -9.13 16.52
C ILE A 233 -6.20 -8.22 16.55
N ARG A 234 -5.89 -7.53 15.43
CA ARG A 234 -4.79 -6.55 15.43
C ARG A 234 -5.00 -5.46 16.49
N ASP A 235 -6.23 -5.00 16.67
CA ASP A 235 -6.57 -3.99 17.68
C ASP A 235 -6.39 -4.51 19.12
N GLN A 236 -6.45 -5.83 19.35
CA GLN A 236 -6.17 -6.45 20.66
C GLN A 236 -4.67 -6.52 20.96
N HIS A 237 -3.81 -6.60 19.94
CA HIS A 237 -2.35 -6.62 20.03
C HIS A 237 -1.75 -5.20 19.89
N PHE A 238 -2.34 -4.20 20.55
CA PHE A 238 -2.02 -2.77 20.38
C PHE A 238 -0.57 -2.40 20.78
N ASP A 239 0.11 -3.27 21.51
CA ASP A 239 1.51 -3.14 21.92
C ASP A 239 2.49 -3.61 20.83
N MET A 240 2.00 -4.27 19.78
CA MET A 240 2.81 -4.71 18.64
C MET A 240 2.65 -3.78 17.44
N THR A 241 3.72 -3.62 16.69
CA THR A 241 3.71 -3.02 15.34
C THR A 241 3.21 -4.02 14.31
N LEU A 242 2.76 -3.56 13.14
CA LEU A 242 2.46 -4.46 12.01
C LEU A 242 3.71 -5.26 11.60
N GLY A 243 4.91 -4.71 11.80
CA GLY A 243 6.17 -5.37 11.56
C GLY A 243 6.34 -6.63 12.39
N GLU A 244 5.99 -6.55 13.68
CA GLU A 244 6.05 -7.64 14.65
C GLU A 244 4.88 -8.62 14.47
N MET A 245 3.66 -8.10 14.27
CA MET A 245 2.47 -8.92 14.02
C MET A 245 2.60 -9.77 12.76
N TYR A 246 3.37 -9.33 11.76
CA TYR A 246 3.57 -10.06 10.50
C TYR A 246 4.97 -10.65 10.34
N ASN A 247 5.78 -10.68 11.40
CA ASN A 247 7.02 -11.45 11.41
C ASN A 247 6.68 -12.93 11.66
N PRO A 248 7.12 -13.88 10.80
CA PRO A 248 6.80 -15.30 10.95
C PRO A 248 7.13 -15.92 12.31
N GLU A 249 8.16 -15.39 12.98
CA GLU A 249 8.62 -15.89 14.29
C GLU A 249 7.78 -15.37 15.46
N THR A 250 7.20 -14.17 15.33
CA THR A 250 6.51 -13.47 16.43
C THR A 250 5.02 -13.23 16.16
N MET A 251 4.51 -13.60 14.98
CA MET A 251 3.11 -13.43 14.62
C MET A 251 2.22 -14.15 15.65
N PRO A 252 1.25 -13.45 16.29
CA PRO A 252 0.32 -14.06 17.24
C PRO A 252 -0.48 -15.21 16.62
N ASP A 253 -0.70 -16.28 17.37
CA ASP A 253 -1.35 -17.50 16.85
C ASP A 253 -2.82 -17.26 16.48
N ASP A 254 -3.54 -16.43 17.23
CA ASP A 254 -4.90 -15.99 16.90
C ASP A 254 -4.96 -15.22 15.57
N LEU A 255 -3.95 -14.40 15.28
CA LEU A 255 -3.81 -13.70 14.01
C LEU A 255 -3.46 -14.65 12.87
N LYS A 256 -2.59 -15.65 13.11
CA LYS A 256 -2.32 -16.74 12.13
C LYS A 256 -3.61 -17.47 11.79
N ASP A 257 -4.38 -17.86 12.79
CA ASP A 257 -5.66 -18.58 12.63
C ASP A 257 -6.72 -17.72 11.93
N ALA A 258 -6.75 -16.41 12.18
CA ALA A 258 -7.63 -15.48 11.46
C ALA A 258 -7.29 -15.39 9.97
N HIS A 259 -6.01 -15.28 9.64
CA HIS A 259 -5.55 -15.30 8.24
C HIS A 259 -5.81 -16.64 7.58
N HIS A 260 -5.53 -17.76 8.26
CA HIS A 260 -5.80 -19.09 7.71
C HIS A 260 -7.28 -19.29 7.37
N ARG A 261 -8.20 -18.81 8.23
CA ARG A 261 -9.65 -18.83 7.94
C ARG A 261 -10.00 -17.96 6.73
N LEU A 262 -9.37 -16.80 6.57
CA LEU A 262 -9.53 -15.96 5.38
C LEU A 262 -9.02 -16.69 4.13
N ASP A 263 -7.85 -17.32 4.20
CA ASP A 263 -7.26 -18.08 3.09
C ASP A 263 -8.20 -19.19 2.62
N LEU A 264 -8.70 -20.01 3.54
CA LEU A 264 -9.66 -21.09 3.21
C LEU A 264 -10.94 -20.54 2.56
N ALA A 265 -11.44 -19.39 3.01
CA ALA A 265 -12.63 -18.78 2.44
C ALA A 265 -12.37 -18.19 1.04
N VAL A 266 -11.19 -17.57 0.83
CA VAL A 266 -10.76 -17.05 -0.46
C VAL A 266 -10.53 -18.19 -1.45
N GLU A 267 -9.81 -19.24 -1.06
CA GLU A 267 -9.55 -20.43 -1.89
C GLU A 267 -10.85 -21.09 -2.35
N ARG A 268 -11.85 -21.18 -1.47
CA ARG A 268 -13.20 -21.67 -1.81
C ARG A 268 -13.94 -20.82 -2.84
N CYS A 269 -13.50 -19.59 -3.08
CA CYS A 269 -14.04 -18.77 -4.16
C CYS A 269 -13.49 -19.18 -5.53
N TYR A 270 -12.28 -19.75 -5.58
CA TYR A 270 -11.64 -20.22 -6.81
C TYR A 270 -12.15 -21.60 -7.24
N ARG A 271 -12.32 -22.52 -6.29
CA ARG A 271 -12.87 -23.87 -6.51
C ARG A 271 -13.29 -24.54 -5.20
N LEU A 272 -13.96 -25.68 -5.27
CA LEU A 272 -14.46 -26.40 -4.08
C LEU A 272 -13.37 -27.25 -3.42
N GLU A 273 -12.49 -27.85 -4.21
CA GLU A 273 -11.40 -28.71 -3.76
C GLU A 273 -10.29 -27.88 -3.08
N PRO A 274 -9.84 -28.28 -1.88
CA PRO A 274 -8.72 -27.62 -1.20
C PRO A 274 -7.46 -27.58 -2.07
N PHE A 275 -6.66 -26.53 -1.95
CA PHE A 275 -5.33 -26.48 -2.56
C PHE A 275 -4.32 -27.21 -1.67
N THR A 276 -3.52 -28.07 -2.28
CA THR A 276 -2.50 -28.87 -1.58
C THR A 276 -1.11 -28.27 -1.67
N SER A 277 -0.86 -27.36 -2.63
CA SER A 277 0.44 -26.71 -2.80
C SER A 277 0.35 -25.32 -3.45
N ASP A 278 1.44 -24.56 -3.40
CA ASP A 278 1.52 -23.24 -4.03
C ASP A 278 1.59 -23.33 -5.57
N GLU A 279 2.13 -24.42 -6.12
CA GLU A 279 2.11 -24.69 -7.56
C GLU A 279 0.66 -24.78 -8.08
N GLU A 280 -0.20 -25.49 -7.34
CA GLU A 280 -1.61 -25.66 -7.69
C GLU A 280 -2.39 -24.33 -7.59
N ARG A 281 -2.08 -23.51 -6.57
CA ARG A 281 -2.62 -22.15 -6.44
C ARG A 281 -2.21 -21.28 -7.62
N LEU A 282 -0.93 -21.32 -8.00
CA LEU A 282 -0.41 -20.54 -9.12
C LEU A 282 -1.01 -20.96 -10.46
N GLU A 283 -1.13 -22.27 -10.70
CA GLU A 283 -1.79 -22.79 -11.89
C GLU A 283 -3.23 -22.26 -11.99
N CYS A 284 -3.98 -22.30 -10.88
CA CYS A 284 -5.33 -21.74 -10.83
C CYS A 284 -5.37 -20.24 -11.14
N LEU A 285 -4.48 -19.45 -10.53
CA LEU A 285 -4.37 -18.00 -10.76
C LEU A 285 -4.05 -17.70 -12.23
N PHE A 286 -3.04 -18.33 -12.81
CA PHE A 286 -2.66 -18.11 -14.21
C PHE A 286 -3.78 -18.51 -15.18
N ASN A 287 -4.44 -19.64 -14.94
CA ASN A 287 -5.58 -20.08 -15.75
C ASN A 287 -6.73 -19.07 -15.70
N LEU A 288 -7.02 -18.51 -14.52
CA LEU A 288 -8.05 -17.48 -14.37
C LEU A 288 -7.64 -16.16 -15.01
N TYR A 289 -6.38 -15.72 -14.84
CA TYR A 289 -5.83 -14.55 -15.52
C TYR A 289 -5.97 -14.66 -17.04
N VAL A 290 -5.59 -15.80 -17.63
CA VAL A 290 -5.73 -16.04 -19.07
C VAL A 290 -7.20 -15.97 -19.49
N LYS A 291 -8.13 -16.56 -18.73
CA LYS A 291 -9.57 -16.46 -19.02
C LYS A 291 -10.09 -15.02 -18.98
N MET A 292 -9.66 -14.23 -18.00
CA MET A 292 -10.13 -12.85 -17.80
C MET A 292 -9.49 -11.83 -18.76
N THR A 293 -8.36 -12.19 -19.38
CA THR A 293 -7.61 -11.31 -20.30
C THR A 293 -7.68 -11.75 -21.76
N LYS A 294 -8.24 -12.93 -22.04
CA LYS A 294 -8.57 -13.37 -23.40
C LYS A 294 -9.60 -12.41 -23.99
N LYS A 295 -9.25 -11.83 -25.13
CA LYS A 295 -10.18 -11.10 -26.00
C LYS A 295 -11.04 -12.07 -26.77
#